data_AF-A0AAE2D501-F1
#
_entry.id   AF-A0AAE2D501-F1
#
_cell.length_a   1.000
_cell.length_b   1.000
_cell.length_c   1.000
_cell.angle_alpha   90.00
_cell.angle_beta   90.00
_cell.angle_gamma   90.00
#
_symmetry.space_group_name_H-M   'P 1'
#
loop_
_entity.id
_entity.type
_entity.pdbx_description
1 polymer ?
#
loop_
_entity_poly.entity_id
_entity_poly.type
_entity_poly.pdbx_seq_one_letter_code
_entity_poly.pdbx_strand_id
1 'polypeptide(L)'
;MGVGASPSGKIIVTDMDLIERSNLNRQFLFRPYDIHKMKSVVASAAVKIINPELNIEAHENRVGPETENIYDDKHFEKLDGVANALDNVEARTYVDRRCVYYRKPLLESGTLGTKGNLQVVIPYMTESYSPSQDPPEKSFPACTLKNFPYLIEHTPQ
;
A
#
# COMPACT_ATOMS: atom_id res chain seq x y z
N MET A 1 -21.98 5.57 -11.19
CA MET A 1 -20.72 5.47 -11.97
C MET A 1 -19.58 5.59 -10.98
N GLY A 2 -18.71 4.58 -10.84
CA GLY A 2 -17.65 4.56 -9.82
C GLY A 2 -17.15 3.15 -9.55
N VAL A 3 -15.89 3.03 -9.10
CA VAL A 3 -15.29 1.73 -8.72
C VAL A 3 -16.10 1.13 -7.57
N GLY A 4 -16.50 -0.13 -7.69
CA GLY A 4 -17.23 -0.85 -6.63
C GLY A 4 -18.68 -0.42 -6.38
N ALA A 5 -19.27 0.43 -7.24
CA ALA A 5 -20.64 0.94 -7.07
C ALA A 5 -21.69 0.22 -7.97
N SER A 6 -21.28 -0.78 -8.76
CA SER A 6 -22.22 -1.62 -9.51
C SER A 6 -22.73 -2.78 -8.62
N PRO A 7 -23.85 -3.44 -8.98
CA PRO A 7 -24.37 -4.58 -8.21
C PRO A 7 -23.37 -5.73 -8.02
N SER A 8 -22.46 -5.91 -8.97
CA SER A 8 -21.35 -6.88 -8.90
C SER A 8 -20.02 -6.26 -8.44
N GLY A 9 -19.98 -4.94 -8.27
CA GLY A 9 -18.79 -4.21 -7.87
C GLY A 9 -18.45 -4.44 -6.41
N LYS A 10 -17.16 -4.55 -6.11
CA LYS A 10 -16.66 -4.64 -4.75
C LYS A 10 -15.27 -4.05 -4.65
N ILE A 11 -15.01 -3.31 -3.59
CA ILE A 11 -13.67 -2.86 -3.19
C ILE A 11 -13.27 -3.60 -1.94
N ILE A 12 -12.05 -4.13 -1.92
CA ILE A 12 -11.44 -4.68 -0.72
C ILE A 12 -10.27 -3.75 -0.39
N VAL A 13 -10.29 -3.18 0.81
CA VAL A 13 -9.19 -2.36 1.34
C VAL A 13 -8.59 -3.06 2.54
N THR A 14 -7.27 -3.13 2.60
CA THR A 14 -6.56 -3.70 3.74
C THR A 14 -5.45 -2.78 4.19
N ASP A 15 -5.36 -2.59 5.50
CA ASP A 15 -4.31 -1.83 6.16
C ASP A 15 -4.26 -2.30 7.62
N MET A 16 -3.07 -2.62 8.12
CA MET A 16 -2.87 -3.09 9.50
C MET A 16 -2.69 -1.94 10.50
N ASP A 17 -2.47 -0.72 10.00
CA ASP A 17 -2.08 0.39 10.84
C ASP A 17 -3.28 1.05 11.53
N LEU A 18 -2.99 1.55 12.73
CA LEU A 18 -3.86 2.48 13.43
C LEU A 18 -3.65 3.91 12.93
N ILE A 19 -4.69 4.73 13.07
CA ILE A 19 -4.63 6.15 12.75
C ILE A 19 -3.81 6.88 13.82
N GLU A 20 -2.82 7.63 13.37
CA GLU A 20 -2.02 8.52 14.20
C GLU A 20 -2.31 9.99 13.90
N ARG A 21 -2.00 10.86 14.88
CA ARG A 21 -2.12 12.32 14.71
C ARG A 21 -1.30 12.84 13.51
N SER A 22 -0.14 12.25 13.26
CA SER A 22 0.75 12.58 12.14
C SER A 22 0.11 12.31 10.78
N ASN A 23 -0.88 11.41 10.69
CA ASN A 23 -1.54 11.05 9.44
C ASN A 23 -2.59 12.07 8.99
N LEU A 24 -3.19 12.79 9.94
CA LEU A 24 -4.31 13.71 9.70
C LEU A 24 -3.94 14.87 8.75
N ASN A 25 -2.65 15.15 8.54
CA ASN A 25 -2.19 16.20 7.63
C ASN A 25 -2.37 15.81 6.14
N ARG A 26 -2.47 14.52 5.82
CA ARG A 26 -2.46 14.00 4.44
C ARG A 26 -3.54 12.96 4.15
N GLN A 27 -4.07 12.30 5.18
CA GLN A 27 -5.14 11.29 5.06
C GLN A 27 -6.48 11.89 5.50
N PHE A 28 -7.08 12.67 4.59
CA PHE A 28 -8.25 13.53 4.87
C PHE A 28 -9.55 12.78 5.20
N LEU A 29 -9.60 11.46 5.01
CA LEU A 29 -10.75 10.63 5.41
C LEU A 29 -10.86 10.50 6.94
N PHE A 30 -9.79 10.81 7.68
CA PHE A 30 -9.70 10.63 9.13
C PHE A 30 -9.95 11.93 9.89
N ARG A 31 -10.37 11.83 11.16
CA ARG A 31 -10.58 12.95 12.06
C ARG A 31 -9.80 12.77 13.36
N PRO A 32 -9.59 13.84 14.16
CA PRO A 32 -8.89 13.73 15.45
C PRO A 32 -9.52 12.73 16.42
N TYR A 33 -10.82 12.47 16.32
CA TYR A 33 -11.53 11.47 17.14
C TYR A 33 -11.40 10.02 16.62
N ASP A 34 -10.70 9.81 15.50
CA ASP A 34 -10.43 8.49 14.93
C ASP A 34 -9.04 7.95 15.28
N ILE A 35 -8.23 8.71 16.02
CA ILE A 35 -6.91 8.26 16.47
C ILE A 35 -7.04 6.95 17.28
N HIS A 36 -6.13 6.00 17.02
CA HIS A 36 -6.12 4.62 17.53
C HIS A 36 -7.20 3.68 16.96
N LYS A 37 -7.95 4.10 15.93
CA LYS A 37 -8.81 3.19 15.16
C LYS A 37 -8.07 2.69 13.92
N MET A 38 -8.51 1.54 13.39
CA MET A 38 -7.96 0.95 12.17
C MET A 38 -8.24 1.82 10.95
N LYS A 39 -7.18 2.10 10.16
CA LYS A 39 -7.27 2.97 8.97
C LYS A 39 -8.28 2.44 7.95
N SER A 40 -8.23 1.14 7.64
CA SER A 40 -9.08 0.49 6.65
C SER A 40 -10.57 0.59 7.00
N VAL A 41 -10.92 0.36 8.27
CA VAL A 41 -12.30 0.42 8.78
C VAL A 41 -12.84 1.84 8.72
N VAL A 42 -12.09 2.82 9.24
CA VAL A 42 -12.53 4.23 9.25
C VAL A 42 -12.63 4.78 7.83
N ALA A 43 -11.66 4.48 6.96
CA ALA A 43 -11.69 4.90 5.55
C ALA A 43 -12.93 4.34 4.85
N SER A 44 -13.24 3.07 5.06
CA SER A 44 -14.41 2.42 4.46
C SER A 44 -15.73 3.04 4.94
N ALA A 45 -15.84 3.34 6.24
CA ALA A 45 -17.00 4.02 6.79
C ALA A 45 -17.14 5.44 6.24
N ALA A 46 -16.05 6.21 6.18
CA ALA A 46 -16.05 7.57 5.64
C ALA A 46 -16.46 7.61 4.16
N VAL A 47 -15.95 6.68 3.34
CA VAL A 47 -16.31 6.61 1.91
C VAL A 47 -17.77 6.17 1.72
N LYS A 48 -18.31 5.28 2.56
CA LYS A 48 -19.74 4.92 2.50
C LYS A 48 -20.66 6.09 2.83
N ILE A 49 -20.24 7.03 3.68
CA ILE A 49 -20.99 8.28 3.92
C ILE A 49 -21.01 9.15 2.66
N ILE A 50 -19.88 9.20 1.93
CA ILE A 50 -19.74 9.97 0.69
C ILE A 50 -20.56 9.35 -0.45
N ASN A 51 -20.50 8.02 -0.60
CA ASN A 51 -21.26 7.26 -1.59
C ASN A 51 -21.86 5.99 -0.96
N PRO A 52 -23.15 6.02 -0.56
CA PRO A 52 -23.83 4.87 0.04
C PRO A 52 -23.98 3.65 -0.88
N GLU A 53 -23.88 3.82 -2.21
CA GLU A 53 -23.95 2.71 -3.18
C GLU A 53 -22.67 1.88 -3.24
N LEU A 54 -21.59 2.36 -2.60
CA LEU A 54 -20.28 1.73 -2.68
C LEU A 54 -20.19 0.47 -1.82
N ASN A 55 -19.91 -0.66 -2.47
CA ASN A 55 -19.69 -1.94 -1.81
C ASN A 55 -18.22 -2.11 -1.45
N ILE A 56 -17.88 -1.85 -0.18
CA ILE A 56 -16.52 -1.95 0.35
C ILE A 56 -16.45 -2.91 1.54
N GLU A 57 -15.40 -3.72 1.54
CA GLU A 57 -14.98 -4.59 2.62
C GLU A 57 -13.62 -4.13 3.16
N ALA A 58 -13.55 -3.93 4.47
CA ALA A 58 -12.33 -3.52 5.16
C ALA A 58 -11.68 -4.73 5.84
N HIS A 59 -10.40 -4.92 5.58
CA HIS A 59 -9.54 -5.88 6.26
C HIS A 59 -8.48 -5.14 7.08
N GLU A 60 -8.02 -5.76 8.16
CA GLU A 60 -7.04 -5.16 9.09
C GLU A 60 -5.70 -5.91 9.02
N ASN A 61 -5.44 -6.59 7.89
CA ASN A 61 -4.34 -7.52 7.77
C ASN A 61 -3.16 -6.89 7.03
N ARG A 62 -1.94 -7.23 7.44
CA ARG A 62 -0.73 -6.94 6.67
C ARG A 62 -0.71 -7.83 5.43
N VAL A 63 -0.54 -7.27 4.25
CA VAL A 63 -0.35 -8.06 3.02
C VAL A 63 1.06 -8.64 3.03
N GLY A 64 1.18 -9.96 3.11
CA GLY A 64 2.45 -10.67 3.17
C GLY A 64 2.27 -12.18 3.21
N PRO A 65 3.37 -12.95 3.25
CA PRO A 65 3.33 -14.41 3.33
C PRO A 65 2.49 -14.94 4.50
N GLU A 66 2.46 -14.20 5.62
CA GLU A 66 1.71 -14.52 6.83
C GLU A 66 0.18 -14.53 6.65
N THR A 67 -0.32 -13.87 5.61
CA THR A 67 -1.77 -13.69 5.37
C THR A 67 -2.25 -14.33 4.06
N GLU A 68 -1.44 -15.21 3.45
CA GLU A 68 -1.83 -15.96 2.25
C GLU A 68 -3.02 -16.89 2.47
N ASN A 69 -3.28 -17.30 3.70
CA ASN A 69 -4.50 -18.05 4.06
C ASN A 69 -5.78 -17.20 3.90
N ILE A 70 -5.66 -15.88 3.99
CA ILE A 70 -6.76 -14.92 3.80
C ILE A 70 -6.79 -14.46 2.33
N TYR A 71 -5.61 -14.18 1.77
CA TYR A 71 -5.41 -13.74 0.39
C TYR A 71 -4.98 -14.89 -0.52
N ASP A 72 -5.79 -15.95 -0.50
CA ASP A 72 -5.54 -17.21 -1.21
C ASP A 72 -5.83 -17.11 -2.72
N ASP A 73 -5.72 -18.25 -3.42
CA ASP A 73 -6.02 -18.33 -4.85
C ASP A 73 -7.42 -17.81 -5.18
N LYS A 74 -8.43 -18.19 -4.37
CA LYS A 74 -9.83 -17.81 -4.60
C LYS A 74 -10.04 -16.32 -4.42
N HIS A 75 -9.28 -15.68 -3.53
CA HIS A 75 -9.31 -14.24 -3.37
C HIS A 75 -8.82 -13.56 -4.65
N PHE A 76 -7.60 -13.86 -5.09
CA PHE A 76 -7.00 -13.23 -6.25
C PHE A 76 -7.76 -13.52 -7.54
N GLU A 77 -8.24 -14.75 -7.75
CA GLU A 77 -8.99 -15.13 -8.95
C GLU A 77 -10.22 -14.24 -9.18
N LYS A 78 -10.89 -13.79 -8.12
CA LYS A 78 -12.07 -12.92 -8.18
C LYS A 78 -11.76 -11.44 -8.44
N LEU A 79 -10.51 -11.01 -8.28
CA LEU A 79 -10.14 -9.61 -8.48
C LEU A 79 -10.06 -9.28 -9.96
N ASP A 80 -10.53 -8.09 -10.35
CA ASP A 80 -10.31 -7.56 -11.70
C ASP A 80 -8.96 -6.83 -11.83
N GLY A 81 -8.39 -6.40 -10.69
CA GLY A 81 -7.10 -5.73 -10.61
C GLY A 81 -6.76 -5.35 -9.17
N VAL A 82 -5.54 -4.84 -8.98
CA VAL A 82 -4.98 -4.43 -7.69
C VAL A 82 -4.45 -3.01 -7.80
N ALA A 83 -4.59 -2.21 -6.73
CA ALA A 83 -4.02 -0.88 -6.63
C ALA A 83 -3.22 -0.74 -5.34
N ASN A 84 -1.94 -0.41 -5.46
CA ASN A 84 -1.04 -0.24 -4.34
C ASN A 84 -1.05 1.20 -3.81
N ALA A 85 -1.05 1.31 -2.49
CA ALA A 85 -0.88 2.53 -1.72
C ALA A 85 0.12 2.30 -0.57
N LEU A 86 1.21 1.57 -0.90
CA LEU A 86 2.19 1.05 0.06
C LEU A 86 3.36 2.03 0.24
N ASP A 87 4.00 1.99 1.40
CA ASP A 87 5.11 2.87 1.77
C ASP A 87 6.49 2.19 1.71
N ASN A 88 6.54 0.86 1.58
CA ASN A 88 7.77 0.08 1.60
C ASN A 88 7.92 -0.82 0.36
N VAL A 89 9.18 -1.01 -0.06
CA VAL A 89 9.54 -1.77 -1.27
C VAL A 89 9.25 -3.27 -1.11
N GLU A 90 9.35 -3.82 0.10
CA GLU A 90 9.09 -5.23 0.37
C GLU A 90 7.64 -5.60 0.03
N ALA A 91 6.66 -4.85 0.56
CA ALA A 91 5.25 -5.07 0.29
C ALA A 91 4.91 -4.84 -1.19
N ARG A 92 5.49 -3.81 -1.84
CA ARG A 92 5.32 -3.59 -3.29
C ARG A 92 5.78 -4.79 -4.09
N THR A 93 6.97 -5.30 -3.80
CA THR A 93 7.56 -6.49 -4.46
C THR A 93 6.72 -7.73 -4.22
N TYR A 94 6.19 -7.91 -3.01
CA TYR A 94 5.32 -9.04 -2.69
C TYR A 94 4.03 -9.00 -3.50
N VAL A 95 3.33 -7.86 -3.53
CA VAL A 95 2.08 -7.71 -4.30
C VAL A 95 2.33 -7.85 -5.80
N ASP A 96 3.43 -7.29 -6.32
CA ASP A 96 3.83 -7.46 -7.73
C ASP A 96 3.96 -8.95 -8.10
N ARG A 97 4.67 -9.74 -7.30
CA ARG A 97 4.82 -11.18 -7.53
C ARG A 97 3.47 -11.92 -7.55
N ARG A 98 2.57 -11.59 -6.61
CA ARG A 98 1.22 -12.18 -6.57
C ARG A 98 0.43 -11.78 -7.81
N CYS A 99 0.49 -10.51 -8.23
CA CYS A 99 -0.22 -10.03 -9.43
C CYS A 99 0.30 -10.69 -10.71
N VAL A 100 1.62 -10.89 -10.83
CA VAL A 100 2.22 -11.64 -11.95
C VAL A 100 1.74 -13.10 -11.95
N TYR A 101 1.74 -13.75 -10.79
CA TYR A 101 1.31 -15.15 -10.65
C TYR A 101 -0.16 -15.35 -11.06
N TYR A 102 -1.08 -14.52 -10.53
CA TYR A 102 -2.51 -14.61 -10.84
C TYR A 102 -2.94 -13.84 -12.10
N ARG A 103 -1.98 -13.23 -12.81
CA ARG A 103 -2.21 -12.43 -14.03
C ARG A 103 -3.24 -11.33 -13.79
N LYS A 104 -3.05 -10.55 -12.72
CA LYS A 104 -3.91 -9.42 -12.37
C LYS A 104 -3.22 -8.10 -12.72
N PRO A 105 -3.93 -7.15 -13.35
CA PRO A 105 -3.43 -5.80 -13.51
C PRO A 105 -3.07 -5.18 -12.16
N LEU A 106 -1.96 -4.45 -12.11
CA LEU A 106 -1.50 -3.75 -10.91
C LEU A 106 -1.26 -2.26 -11.24
N LEU A 107 -1.86 -1.40 -10.42
CA LEU A 107 -1.58 0.04 -10.38
C LEU A 107 -0.64 0.33 -9.22
N GLU A 108 0.60 0.71 -9.53
CA GLU A 108 1.61 1.06 -8.54
C GLU A 108 1.77 2.59 -8.46
N SER A 109 1.91 3.11 -7.25
CA SER A 109 2.12 4.54 -7.03
C SER A 109 3.00 4.80 -5.81
N GLY A 110 3.86 5.80 -5.91
CA GLY A 110 4.76 6.22 -4.86
C GLY A 110 4.87 7.73 -4.77
N THR A 111 5.15 8.24 -3.56
CA THR A 111 5.40 9.66 -3.33
C THR A 111 6.59 9.86 -2.39
N LEU A 112 7.37 10.91 -2.63
CA LEU A 112 8.48 11.33 -1.77
C LEU A 112 8.56 12.86 -1.76
N GLY A 113 8.01 13.48 -0.72
CA GLY A 113 7.90 14.94 -0.62
C GLY A 113 7.05 15.51 -1.76
N THR A 114 7.66 16.32 -2.64
CA THR A 114 7.01 16.88 -3.83
C THR A 114 7.11 16.00 -5.08
N LYS A 115 7.82 14.86 -4.99
CA LYS A 115 7.97 13.91 -6.09
C LYS A 115 6.89 12.84 -6.01
N GLY A 116 6.46 12.36 -7.17
CA GLY A 116 5.57 11.21 -7.29
C GLY A 116 5.88 10.41 -8.53
N ASN A 117 5.57 9.12 -8.50
CA ASN A 117 5.68 8.21 -9.63
C ASN A 117 4.44 7.33 -9.72
N LEU A 118 4.13 6.87 -10.93
CA LEU A 118 3.07 5.93 -11.22
C LEU A 118 3.57 4.92 -12.24
N GLN A 119 3.25 3.65 -12.03
CA GLN A 119 3.57 2.55 -12.93
C GLN A 119 2.36 1.64 -13.07
N VAL A 120 2.11 1.19 -14.30
CA VAL A 120 0.98 0.31 -14.61
C VAL A 120 1.52 -1.01 -15.14
N VAL A 121 1.15 -2.10 -14.47
CA VAL A 121 1.50 -3.47 -14.85
C VAL A 121 0.27 -4.13 -15.45
N ILE A 122 0.32 -4.44 -16.75
CA ILE A 122 -0.75 -5.11 -17.50
C ILE A 122 -0.23 -6.49 -17.89
N PRO A 123 -0.91 -7.58 -17.46
CA PRO A 123 -0.54 -8.94 -17.83
C PRO A 123 -0.37 -9.09 -19.35
N TYR A 124 0.71 -9.74 -19.76
CA TYR A 124 1.06 -10.00 -21.17
C TYR A 124 1.36 -8.75 -22.03
N MET A 125 1.48 -7.56 -21.44
CA MET A 125 1.68 -6.32 -22.19
C MET A 125 2.85 -5.48 -21.67
N THR A 126 2.98 -5.31 -20.35
CA THR A 126 4.06 -4.52 -19.74
C THR A 126 4.95 -5.37 -18.83
N GLU A 127 6.12 -4.85 -18.51
CA GLU A 127 6.99 -5.44 -17.49
C GLU A 127 6.38 -5.28 -16.09
N SER A 128 6.74 -6.17 -15.17
CA SER A 128 6.33 -6.09 -13.76
C SER A 128 7.13 -5.00 -13.03
N TYR A 129 6.82 -4.72 -11.77
CA TYR A 129 7.53 -3.71 -10.98
C TYR A 129 8.96 -4.17 -10.60
N SER A 130 9.09 -5.43 -10.16
CA SER A 130 10.33 -6.03 -9.64
C SER A 130 11.60 -6.02 -10.52
N PRO A 131 11.57 -6.01 -11.87
CA PRO A 131 12.79 -6.01 -12.69
C PRO A 131 13.53 -4.67 -12.63
N SER A 132 12.83 -3.58 -12.27
CA SER A 132 13.44 -2.26 -12.09
C SER A 132 14.10 -2.19 -10.70
N GLN A 133 15.44 -2.09 -10.68
CA GLN A 133 16.16 -1.92 -9.41
C GLN A 133 16.07 -0.46 -8.97
N ASP A 134 15.27 -0.20 -7.95
CA ASP A 134 15.35 1.04 -7.20
C ASP A 134 16.73 1.13 -6.51
N PRO A 135 17.35 2.32 -6.46
CA PRO A 135 18.61 2.51 -5.76
C PRO A 135 18.42 2.11 -4.28
N PRO A 136 19.36 1.33 -3.69
CA PRO A 136 19.23 0.88 -2.31
C PRO A 136 19.21 2.08 -1.36
N GLU A 137 18.57 1.92 -0.19
CA GLU A 137 18.64 2.91 0.87
C GLU A 137 20.09 3.23 1.21
N LYS A 138 20.37 4.52 1.47
CA LYS A 138 21.71 4.96 1.87
C LYS A 138 22.04 4.34 3.22
N SER A 139 22.93 3.35 3.21
CA SER A 139 23.52 2.78 4.42
C SER A 139 24.92 3.36 4.64
N PHE A 140 25.22 3.75 5.88
CA PHE A 140 26.54 4.22 6.27
C PHE A 140 27.40 3.04 6.76
N PRO A 141 28.70 2.99 6.41
CA PRO A 141 29.58 1.94 6.92
C PRO A 141 29.64 1.94 8.45
N ALA A 142 29.59 0.76 9.07
CA ALA A 142 29.60 0.61 10.52
C ALA A 142 30.81 1.27 11.19
N CYS A 143 31.99 1.26 10.55
CA CYS A 143 33.18 1.94 11.05
C CYS A 143 33.03 3.47 11.07
N THR A 144 32.32 4.05 10.09
CA THR A 144 32.04 5.48 10.02
C THR A 144 31.08 5.89 11.13
N LEU A 145 30.02 5.11 11.35
CA LEU A 145 29.05 5.36 12.43
C LEU A 145 29.69 5.24 13.83
N LYS A 146 30.58 4.26 14.02
CA LYS A 146 31.12 3.92 15.35
C LYS A 146 32.36 4.73 15.73
N ASN A 147 33.26 4.99 14.79
CA ASN A 147 34.59 5.51 15.10
C ASN A 147 34.87 6.88 14.46
N PHE A 148 34.24 7.20 13.32
CA PHE A 148 34.58 8.38 12.53
C PHE A 148 33.34 9.12 11.98
N PRO A 149 32.41 9.58 12.84
CA PRO A 149 31.27 10.37 12.38
C PRO A 149 31.76 11.76 11.92
N TYR A 150 31.49 12.11 10.66
CA TYR A 150 31.86 13.40 10.06
C TYR A 150 30.67 14.13 9.44
N LEU A 151 29.53 13.47 9.28
CA LEU A 151 28.25 14.08 8.93
C LEU A 151 27.32 14.01 10.13
N ILE A 152 26.40 14.97 10.22
CA ILE A 152 25.35 14.97 11.25
C ILE A 152 24.49 13.69 11.19
N GLU A 153 24.35 13.11 9.99
CA GLU A 153 23.65 11.85 9.75
C GLU A 153 24.38 10.62 10.36
N HIS A 154 25.64 10.75 10.78
CA HIS A 154 26.44 9.65 11.35
C HIS A 154 26.44 9.62 12.88
N THR A 155 26.10 10.73 13.53
CA THR A 155 25.86 10.73 14.98
C THR A 155 24.48 10.14 15.25
N PRO A 156 24.28 9.37 16.34
CA PRO A 156 23.02 8.68 16.58
C PRO A 156 21.83 9.65 16.54
N GLN A 157 20.79 9.27 15.79
CA GLN A 157 19.43 9.75 16.02
C GLN A 157 18.93 9.22 17.37
#